data_AF-A0A6G7PU44-F1
#
_entry.id   AF-A0A6G7PU44-F1
#
_cell.length_a   1.000
_cell.length_b   1.000
_cell.length_c   1.000
_cell.angle_alpha   90.00
_cell.angle_beta   90.00
_cell.angle_gamma   90.00
#
_symmetry.space_group_name_H-M   'P 1'
#
loop_
_entity.id
_entity.type
_entity.pdbx_description
1 polymer ?
#
loop_
_entity_poly.entity_id
_entity_poly.type
_entity_poly.pdbx_seq_one_letter_code
_entity_poly.pdbx_strand_id
1 'polypeptide(L)'
;MKRFLSLMSLVFLLVLAGINPARATIYVPAGGDTGWQTFSFTFLYDFSGDLTFLVSDYGDTVVSSYLLLDNLSAGPSGNTGFELGDFTGYIPLGVTSVVTSFTSPINPSASYTPTEGSYMALLDSYDGDTGVSTSALGGTDGSLLYLSGMSFASGETFSFDWAFITEDYPPYQDFAAFIIEGSYSLPGGGTLPVYEEYRLAQVALPEPATLVLVGSGLFGLAGFGRRRK
;
A
#
# COMPACT_ATOMS: atom_id res chain seq x y z
N MET A 1 42.25 1.24 22.64
CA MET A 1 41.10 0.52 22.03
C MET A 1 39.88 1.46 21.85
N LYS A 2 40.02 2.62 21.19
CA LYS A 2 38.93 3.60 21.01
C LYS A 2 38.64 3.95 19.54
N ARG A 3 39.25 3.26 18.57
CA ARG A 3 39.09 3.53 17.13
C ARG A 3 38.25 2.49 16.38
N PHE A 4 37.77 1.45 17.06
CA PHE A 4 36.95 0.38 16.45
C PHE A 4 35.44 0.63 16.57
N LEU A 5 34.99 1.56 17.42
CA LEU A 5 33.56 1.81 17.66
C LEU A 5 32.91 2.78 16.64
N SER A 6 33.71 3.51 15.85
CA SER A 6 33.18 4.51 14.91
C SER A 6 32.79 3.92 13.55
N LEU A 7 33.37 2.77 13.15
CA LEU A 7 33.06 2.14 11.87
C LEU A 7 31.74 1.35 11.89
N MET A 8 31.35 0.76 13.02
CA MET A 8 30.08 0.00 13.13
C MET A 8 28.84 0.89 13.09
N SER A 9 28.92 2.13 13.58
CA SER A 9 27.77 3.06 13.55
C SER A 9 27.53 3.66 12.17
N LEU A 10 28.55 3.71 11.30
CA LEU A 10 28.43 4.21 9.93
C LEU A 10 27.94 3.13 8.96
N VAL A 11 28.27 1.86 9.21
CA VAL A 11 27.72 0.72 8.46
C VAL A 11 26.23 0.51 8.78
N PHE A 12 25.78 0.83 9.99
CA PHE A 12 24.35 0.78 10.35
C PHE A 12 23.50 1.85 9.65
N LEU A 13 24.12 2.96 9.19
CA LEU A 13 23.39 4.06 8.52
C LEU A 13 23.43 3.96 6.98
N LEU A 14 24.33 3.17 6.40
CA LEU A 14 24.49 3.05 4.95
C LEU A 14 23.81 1.82 4.33
N VAL A 15 23.39 0.85 5.15
CA VAL A 15 22.81 -0.42 4.68
C VAL A 15 21.29 -0.35 4.45
N LEU A 16 20.60 0.66 4.97
CA LEU A 16 19.15 0.84 4.76
C LEU A 16 18.78 1.52 3.43
N ALA A 17 19.76 1.99 2.64
CA ALA A 17 19.51 2.57 1.31
C ALA A 17 19.49 1.49 0.21
N GLY A 18 18.97 0.31 0.53
CA GLY A 18 18.69 -0.71 -0.46
C GLY A 18 17.69 -0.17 -1.47
N ILE A 19 18.08 -0.31 -2.74
CA ILE A 19 17.55 0.34 -3.93
C ILE A 19 16.18 -0.24 -4.32
N ASN A 20 15.22 -0.28 -3.40
CA ASN A 20 13.83 -0.39 -3.81
C ASN A 20 13.44 1.01 -4.26
N PRO A 21 13.13 1.26 -5.56
CA PRO A 21 12.59 2.55 -5.94
C PRO A 21 11.37 2.75 -5.05
N ALA A 22 11.37 3.80 -4.22
CA ALA A 22 10.20 4.18 -3.45
C ALA A 22 9.06 4.29 -4.45
N ARG A 23 8.20 3.27 -4.49
CA ARG A 23 7.07 3.24 -5.41
C ARG A 23 6.18 4.39 -4.97
N ALA A 24 6.08 5.40 -5.82
CA ALA A 24 5.29 6.57 -5.52
C ALA A 24 3.83 6.12 -5.32
N THR A 25 3.23 6.55 -4.21
CA THR A 25 1.80 6.36 -3.96
C THR A 25 1.01 6.91 -5.14
N ILE A 26 0.07 6.10 -5.63
CA ILE A 26 -0.83 6.53 -6.71
C ILE A 26 -1.94 7.37 -6.09
N TYR A 27 -2.03 8.64 -6.48
CA TYR A 27 -3.13 9.50 -6.09
C TYR A 27 -4.32 9.27 -7.03
N VAL A 28 -5.43 8.81 -6.47
CA VAL A 28 -6.65 8.45 -7.20
C VAL A 28 -7.64 9.61 -7.10
N PRO A 29 -8.21 10.11 -8.22
CA PRO A 29 -9.23 11.14 -8.15
C PRO A 29 -10.48 10.64 -7.43
N ALA A 30 -11.34 11.56 -6.99
CA ALA A 30 -12.60 11.22 -6.38
C ALA A 30 -13.44 10.28 -7.27
N GLY A 31 -13.94 9.18 -6.70
CA GLY A 31 -14.67 8.16 -7.44
C GLY A 31 -13.83 7.44 -8.52
N GLY A 32 -12.50 7.42 -8.34
CA GLY A 32 -11.56 6.86 -9.31
C GLY A 32 -11.09 5.46 -8.95
N ASP A 33 -10.24 4.92 -9.82
CA ASP A 33 -9.54 3.67 -9.60
C ASP A 33 -8.13 3.71 -10.19
N THR A 34 -7.27 2.78 -9.75
CA THR A 34 -5.89 2.66 -10.25
C THR A 34 -5.76 1.80 -11.51
N GLY A 35 -6.80 1.05 -11.90
CA GLY A 35 -6.65 -0.16 -12.68
C GLY A 35 -5.79 -1.22 -11.97
N TRP A 36 -5.51 -2.34 -12.64
CA TRP A 36 -4.54 -3.32 -12.17
C TRP A 36 -3.13 -2.75 -12.21
N GLN A 37 -2.41 -2.93 -11.10
CA GLN A 37 -1.03 -2.55 -10.87
C GLN A 37 -0.28 -3.75 -10.30
N THR A 38 1.02 -3.87 -10.54
CA THR A 38 1.84 -4.95 -9.94
C THR A 38 2.79 -4.36 -8.93
N PHE A 39 2.70 -4.73 -7.65
CA PHE A 39 3.71 -4.42 -6.63
C PHE A 39 4.84 -5.44 -6.64
N SER A 40 6.06 -5.02 -6.33
CA SER A 40 7.20 -5.93 -6.19
C SER A 40 8.23 -5.37 -5.20
N PHE A 41 8.73 -6.25 -4.33
CA PHE A 41 9.70 -5.96 -3.28
C PHE A 41 10.74 -7.09 -3.19
N THR A 42 12.02 -6.74 -3.22
CA THR A 42 13.13 -7.69 -3.07
C THR A 42 13.73 -7.59 -1.67
N PHE A 43 13.79 -8.72 -0.96
CA PHE A 43 14.37 -8.80 0.37
C PHE A 43 15.90 -8.75 0.29
N LEU A 44 16.55 -7.84 1.02
CA LEU A 44 18.01 -7.68 1.01
C LEU A 44 18.74 -8.68 1.91
N TYR A 45 17.99 -9.27 2.84
CA TYR A 45 18.44 -10.20 3.86
C TYR A 45 17.38 -11.28 4.03
N ASP A 46 17.77 -12.41 4.61
CA ASP A 46 16.79 -13.44 4.95
C ASP A 46 15.76 -12.84 5.92
N PHE A 47 14.49 -12.88 5.53
CA PHE A 47 13.38 -12.33 6.28
C PHE A 47 12.52 -13.45 6.85
N SER A 48 12.01 -13.22 8.07
CA SER A 48 10.92 -13.98 8.64
C SER A 48 9.95 -13.03 9.34
N GLY A 49 8.66 -13.18 9.06
CA GLY A 49 7.63 -12.32 9.61
C GLY A 49 6.30 -12.42 8.87
N ASP A 50 5.49 -11.39 9.01
CA ASP A 50 4.14 -11.31 8.49
C ASP A 50 4.05 -10.25 7.40
N LEU A 51 3.17 -10.49 6.43
CA LEU A 51 2.79 -9.54 5.39
C LEU A 51 1.31 -9.20 5.54
N THR A 52 0.95 -7.93 5.42
CA THR A 52 -0.43 -7.47 5.60
C THR A 52 -0.85 -6.58 4.43
N PHE A 53 -2.03 -6.86 3.88
CA PHE A 53 -2.73 -5.97 2.96
C PHE A 53 -3.83 -5.24 3.70
N LEU A 54 -4.06 -3.98 3.34
CA LEU A 54 -5.00 -3.10 4.02
C LEU A 54 -5.73 -2.22 3.01
N VAL A 55 -7.03 -2.07 3.21
CA VAL A 55 -7.83 -0.96 2.70
C VAL A 55 -8.46 -0.25 3.88
N SER A 56 -8.50 1.08 3.84
CA SER A 56 -9.01 1.88 4.96
C SER A 56 -9.69 3.14 4.48
N ASP A 57 -10.77 3.47 5.19
CA ASP A 57 -11.39 4.79 5.13
C ASP A 57 -10.59 5.78 5.98
N TYR A 58 -10.67 7.07 5.63
CA TYR A 58 -10.06 8.15 6.39
C TYR A 58 -11.08 9.25 6.71
N GLY A 59 -11.42 9.38 8.00
CA GLY A 59 -12.20 10.51 8.50
C GLY A 59 -13.71 10.36 8.33
N ASP A 60 -14.17 9.30 7.65
CA ASP A 60 -15.55 8.82 7.68
C ASP A 60 -15.64 7.29 7.55
N THR A 61 -16.87 6.79 7.46
CA THR A 61 -17.25 5.36 7.41
C THR A 61 -18.48 5.14 6.50
N VAL A 62 -18.82 6.15 5.67
CA VAL A 62 -20.10 6.18 4.94
C VAL A 62 -19.93 5.65 3.52
N VAL A 63 -18.77 5.86 2.94
CA VAL A 63 -18.47 5.61 1.52
C VAL A 63 -17.33 4.61 1.45
N SER A 64 -17.49 3.57 0.63
CA SER A 64 -16.56 2.45 0.59
C SER A 64 -15.36 2.71 -0.31
N SER A 65 -14.25 2.10 0.07
CA SER A 65 -13.06 1.92 -0.74
C SER A 65 -12.70 0.44 -0.78
N TYR A 66 -12.18 -0.02 -1.90
CA TYR A 66 -11.92 -1.42 -2.17
C TYR A 66 -10.47 -1.64 -2.57
N LEU A 67 -9.92 -2.75 -2.09
CA LEU A 67 -8.63 -3.27 -2.55
C LEU A 67 -8.84 -4.67 -3.12
N LEU A 68 -8.54 -4.82 -4.40
CA LEU A 68 -8.44 -6.10 -5.07
C LEU A 68 -6.99 -6.59 -5.00
N LEU A 69 -6.81 -7.90 -4.80
CA LEU A 69 -5.49 -8.55 -4.76
C LEU A 69 -5.53 -9.85 -5.55
N ASP A 70 -4.47 -10.10 -6.32
CA ASP A 70 -4.32 -11.34 -7.07
C ASP A 70 -2.83 -11.66 -7.39
N ASN A 71 -2.56 -12.85 -7.90
CA ASN A 71 -1.26 -13.25 -8.49
C ASN A 71 -0.08 -12.98 -7.54
N LEU A 72 -0.24 -13.34 -6.25
CA LEU A 72 0.85 -13.24 -5.29
C LEU A 72 1.97 -14.22 -5.69
N SER A 73 3.23 -13.84 -5.52
CA SER A 73 4.36 -14.73 -5.85
C SER A 73 4.65 -15.76 -4.75
N ALA A 74 4.13 -15.53 -3.54
CA ALA A 74 4.28 -16.41 -2.38
C ALA A 74 3.06 -16.29 -1.46
N GLY A 75 2.73 -17.37 -0.76
CA GLY A 75 1.54 -17.45 0.08
C GLY A 75 1.29 -18.89 0.54
N PRO A 76 0.08 -19.20 1.02
CA PRO A 76 -0.29 -20.54 1.45
C PRO A 76 -0.20 -21.52 0.28
N SER A 77 0.32 -22.72 0.56
CA SER A 77 0.52 -23.74 -0.48
C SER A 77 -0.78 -24.08 -1.21
N GLY A 78 -0.79 -23.86 -2.52
CA GLY A 78 -1.94 -24.13 -3.38
C GLY A 78 -3.05 -23.07 -3.34
N ASN A 79 -2.87 -21.97 -2.59
CA ASN A 79 -3.85 -20.87 -2.52
C ASN A 79 -3.21 -19.49 -2.69
N THR A 80 -2.02 -19.40 -3.27
CA THR A 80 -1.26 -18.14 -3.36
C THR A 80 -2.06 -17.02 -4.07
N GLY A 81 -2.78 -17.35 -5.16
CA GLY A 81 -3.69 -16.45 -5.87
C GLY A 81 -5.16 -16.67 -5.54
N PHE A 82 -5.50 -17.16 -4.34
CA PHE A 82 -6.89 -17.41 -3.92
C PHE A 82 -7.65 -18.49 -4.71
N GLU A 83 -6.93 -19.33 -5.45
CA GLU A 83 -7.48 -20.31 -6.38
C GLU A 83 -8.29 -21.46 -5.75
N LEU A 84 -8.26 -21.60 -4.42
CA LEU A 84 -9.17 -22.50 -3.70
C LEU A 84 -10.59 -21.91 -3.56
N GLY A 85 -10.80 -20.65 -3.95
CA GLY A 85 -12.09 -19.95 -3.84
C GLY A 85 -12.40 -19.49 -2.41
N ASP A 86 -11.41 -19.50 -1.52
CA ASP A 86 -11.52 -19.07 -0.13
C ASP A 86 -10.19 -18.53 0.44
N PHE A 87 -10.21 -18.11 1.70
CA PHE A 87 -9.04 -17.60 2.42
C PHE A 87 -8.24 -18.69 3.16
N THR A 88 -8.27 -19.95 2.71
CA THR A 88 -7.47 -21.02 3.34
C THR A 88 -6.00 -20.62 3.41
N GLY A 89 -5.47 -20.52 4.64
CA GLY A 89 -4.09 -20.12 4.93
C GLY A 89 -3.85 -18.61 5.07
N TYR A 90 -4.88 -17.78 4.84
CA TYR A 90 -4.88 -16.36 5.13
C TYR A 90 -5.68 -16.08 6.41
N ILE A 91 -5.46 -14.93 7.02
CA ILE A 91 -6.28 -14.46 8.15
C ILE A 91 -6.98 -13.16 7.71
N PRO A 92 -8.24 -13.23 7.28
CA PRO A 92 -9.03 -12.03 6.97
C PRO A 92 -9.54 -11.38 8.25
N LEU A 93 -9.43 -10.05 8.35
CA LEU A 93 -10.12 -9.24 9.35
C LEU A 93 -10.93 -8.14 8.65
N GLY A 94 -12.17 -7.91 9.10
CA GLY A 94 -13.09 -6.97 8.46
C GLY A 94 -13.95 -7.63 7.37
N VAL A 95 -14.39 -6.82 6.40
CA VAL A 95 -15.21 -7.25 5.26
C VAL A 95 -14.29 -7.67 4.11
N THR A 96 -14.17 -8.98 3.92
CA THR A 96 -13.33 -9.57 2.88
C THR A 96 -14.07 -10.70 2.16
N SER A 97 -13.75 -10.92 0.88
CA SER A 97 -14.30 -12.01 0.10
C SER A 97 -13.34 -12.48 -0.98
N VAL A 98 -13.52 -13.71 -1.45
CA VAL A 98 -12.88 -14.22 -2.66
C VAL A 98 -13.92 -14.25 -3.78
N VAL A 99 -13.61 -13.61 -4.90
CA VAL A 99 -14.56 -13.33 -5.99
C VAL A 99 -13.96 -13.71 -7.35
N THR A 100 -14.82 -13.95 -8.34
CA THR A 100 -14.39 -14.23 -9.73
C THR A 100 -14.40 -13.00 -10.62
N SER A 101 -14.98 -11.89 -10.13
CA SER A 101 -15.07 -10.60 -10.80
C SER A 101 -15.53 -9.54 -9.82
N PHE A 102 -15.17 -8.28 -10.06
CA PHE A 102 -15.69 -7.13 -9.32
C PHE A 102 -16.02 -6.00 -10.28
N THR A 103 -17.15 -5.32 -10.07
CA THR A 103 -17.52 -4.12 -10.82
C THR A 103 -17.67 -2.99 -9.81
N SER A 104 -16.97 -1.88 -10.04
CA SER A 104 -17.04 -0.72 -9.16
C SER A 104 -18.48 -0.21 -9.05
N PRO A 105 -19.04 -0.03 -7.83
CA PRO A 105 -20.41 0.44 -7.66
C PRO A 105 -20.65 1.86 -8.19
N ILE A 106 -19.61 2.70 -8.18
CA ILE A 106 -19.65 4.10 -8.62
C ILE A 106 -19.21 4.32 -10.07
N ASN A 107 -18.38 3.41 -10.60
CA ASN A 107 -17.93 3.44 -11.99
C ASN A 107 -18.24 2.08 -12.61
N PRO A 108 -19.49 1.83 -13.04
CA PRO A 108 -19.88 0.52 -13.59
C PRO A 108 -19.13 0.13 -14.88
N SER A 109 -18.38 1.07 -15.48
CA SER A 109 -17.51 0.79 -16.62
C SER A 109 -16.17 0.17 -16.20
N ALA A 110 -15.76 0.35 -14.94
CA ALA A 110 -14.62 -0.30 -14.34
C ALA A 110 -15.03 -1.68 -13.80
N SER A 111 -14.64 -2.72 -14.55
CA SER A 111 -14.82 -4.12 -14.16
C SER A 111 -13.47 -4.81 -14.15
N TYR A 112 -13.26 -5.63 -13.13
CA TYR A 112 -12.04 -6.38 -12.89
C TYR A 112 -12.35 -7.86 -12.95
N THR A 113 -11.48 -8.58 -13.64
CA THR A 113 -11.35 -10.03 -13.56
C THR A 113 -9.99 -10.35 -12.96
N PRO A 114 -9.83 -11.53 -12.31
CA PRO A 114 -8.54 -12.02 -11.84
C PRO A 114 -7.45 -11.88 -12.93
N THR A 115 -6.25 -11.47 -12.52
CA THR A 115 -5.06 -11.41 -13.37
C THR A 115 -4.39 -12.77 -13.51
N GLU A 116 -4.64 -13.68 -12.58
CA GLU A 116 -4.29 -15.10 -12.65
C GLU A 116 -5.55 -15.95 -12.38
N GLY A 117 -5.61 -17.15 -12.95
CA GLY A 117 -6.56 -18.15 -12.47
C GLY A 117 -8.04 -17.77 -12.61
N SER A 118 -8.84 -18.08 -11.58
CA SER A 118 -10.29 -17.89 -11.56
C SER A 118 -10.79 -17.03 -10.41
N TYR A 119 -9.97 -16.77 -9.40
CA TYR A 119 -10.37 -16.10 -8.18
C TYR A 119 -9.41 -14.95 -7.84
N MET A 120 -9.91 -13.95 -7.13
CA MET A 120 -9.12 -12.85 -6.57
C MET A 120 -9.70 -12.47 -5.21
N ALA A 121 -8.90 -11.85 -4.35
CA ALA A 121 -9.40 -11.30 -3.10
C ALA A 121 -9.95 -9.89 -3.28
N LEU A 122 -11.02 -9.60 -2.55
CA LEU A 122 -11.64 -8.29 -2.41
C LEU A 122 -11.68 -7.93 -0.92
N LEU A 123 -11.05 -6.83 -0.56
CA LEU A 123 -11.16 -6.18 0.74
C LEU A 123 -12.03 -4.94 0.55
N ASP A 124 -12.98 -4.73 1.45
CA ASP A 124 -13.91 -3.60 1.46
C ASP A 124 -13.72 -2.80 2.76
N SER A 125 -13.52 -1.49 2.67
CA SER A 125 -13.41 -0.65 3.86
C SER A 125 -14.74 -0.36 4.54
N TYR A 126 -15.88 -0.61 3.86
CA TYR A 126 -17.21 -0.33 4.36
C TYR A 126 -17.45 -0.94 5.74
N ASP A 127 -17.84 -0.08 6.68
CA ASP A 127 -18.28 -0.51 8.00
C ASP A 127 -19.79 -0.36 8.17
N GLY A 128 -20.47 -1.51 8.19
CA GLY A 128 -21.84 -1.67 8.67
C GLY A 128 -21.93 -2.38 10.03
N ASP A 129 -20.93 -2.21 10.92
CA ASP A 129 -20.66 -2.86 12.23
C ASP A 129 -19.64 -4.02 12.23
N THR A 130 -18.83 -4.20 11.17
CA THR A 130 -17.86 -5.31 11.04
C THR A 130 -16.44 -4.90 10.60
N GLY A 131 -16.19 -3.61 10.38
CA GLY A 131 -14.86 -3.09 10.06
C GLY A 131 -13.86 -3.27 11.21
N VAL A 132 -12.58 -3.28 10.88
CA VAL A 132 -11.49 -3.24 11.87
C VAL A 132 -11.01 -1.81 11.99
N SER A 133 -10.84 -1.32 13.22
CA SER A 133 -10.24 0.00 13.40
C SER A 133 -8.81 0.05 12.88
N THR A 134 -8.55 1.01 12.00
CA THR A 134 -7.25 1.25 11.34
C THR A 134 -6.56 2.50 11.87
N SER A 135 -7.01 3.02 13.02
CA SER A 135 -6.51 4.29 13.60
C SER A 135 -5.01 4.29 13.87
N ALA A 136 -4.44 3.13 14.22
CA ALA A 136 -2.99 2.97 14.41
C ALA A 136 -2.19 3.18 13.12
N LEU A 137 -2.84 3.03 11.96
CA LEU A 137 -2.30 3.17 10.61
C LEU A 137 -2.76 4.48 9.97
N GLY A 138 -3.31 5.40 10.76
CA GLY A 138 -3.79 6.70 10.30
C GLY A 138 -5.12 6.67 9.54
N GLY A 139 -5.84 5.55 9.55
CA GLY A 139 -7.20 5.44 9.01
C GLY A 139 -8.27 5.60 10.10
N THR A 140 -9.52 5.30 9.75
CA THR A 140 -10.64 5.21 10.70
C THR A 140 -11.03 3.75 10.87
N ASP A 141 -11.61 3.15 9.83
CA ASP A 141 -11.98 1.74 9.76
C ASP A 141 -11.59 1.14 8.42
N GLY A 142 -11.53 -0.19 8.34
CA GLY A 142 -11.18 -0.87 7.11
C GLY A 142 -11.12 -2.38 7.24
N SER A 143 -10.45 -2.99 6.26
CA SER A 143 -10.27 -4.45 6.18
C SER A 143 -8.82 -4.81 5.94
N LEU A 144 -8.41 -5.93 6.51
CA LEU A 144 -7.04 -6.42 6.47
C LEU A 144 -7.01 -7.89 6.04
N LEU A 145 -5.93 -8.25 5.34
CA LEU A 145 -5.65 -9.63 4.99
C LEU A 145 -4.20 -9.93 5.38
N TYR A 146 -4.01 -10.87 6.31
CA TYR A 146 -2.70 -11.26 6.81
C TYR A 146 -2.20 -12.56 6.19
N LEU A 147 -0.90 -12.57 5.92
CA LEU A 147 -0.06 -13.72 5.64
C LEU A 147 0.94 -13.87 6.78
N SER A 148 0.72 -14.84 7.66
CA SER A 148 1.58 -15.01 8.83
C SER A 148 2.70 -16.02 8.60
N GLY A 149 3.86 -15.77 9.22
CA GLY A 149 4.97 -16.72 9.25
C GLY A 149 5.64 -16.91 7.88
N MET A 150 5.62 -15.89 7.05
CA MET A 150 6.32 -15.86 5.77
C MET A 150 7.84 -15.86 5.99
N SER A 151 8.55 -16.48 5.05
CA SER A 151 10.02 -16.50 5.03
C SER A 151 10.49 -16.27 3.61
N PHE A 152 11.46 -15.36 3.45
CA PHE A 152 12.10 -15.08 2.17
C PHE A 152 13.60 -15.09 2.35
N ALA A 153 14.33 -15.75 1.45
CA ALA A 153 15.77 -15.68 1.43
C ALA A 153 16.24 -14.32 0.87
N SER A 154 17.45 -13.92 1.24
CA SER A 154 18.13 -12.77 0.66
C SER A 154 18.14 -12.83 -0.87
N GLY A 155 17.62 -11.81 -1.52
CA GLY A 155 17.52 -11.67 -2.97
C GLY A 155 16.21 -12.22 -3.56
N GLU A 156 15.36 -12.86 -2.76
CA GLU A 156 14.02 -13.25 -3.22
C GLU A 156 13.09 -12.05 -3.35
N THR A 157 12.17 -12.15 -4.28
CA THR A 157 11.21 -11.10 -4.60
C THR A 157 9.80 -11.55 -4.28
N PHE A 158 9.11 -10.77 -3.45
CA PHE A 158 7.67 -10.85 -3.28
C PHE A 158 6.98 -9.89 -4.26
N SER A 159 5.93 -10.35 -4.93
CA SER A 159 5.10 -9.52 -5.82
C SER A 159 3.65 -9.93 -5.75
N PHE A 160 2.77 -9.02 -6.15
CA PHE A 160 1.34 -9.27 -6.28
C PHE A 160 0.72 -8.21 -7.20
N ASP A 161 -0.40 -8.57 -7.81
CA ASP A 161 -1.25 -7.63 -8.53
C ASP A 161 -2.28 -7.04 -7.58
N TRP A 162 -2.58 -5.75 -7.76
CA TRP A 162 -3.53 -5.03 -6.93
C TRP A 162 -4.29 -3.97 -7.74
N ALA A 163 -5.49 -3.64 -7.30
CA ALA A 163 -6.23 -2.48 -7.77
C ALA A 163 -6.93 -1.81 -6.59
N PHE A 164 -6.81 -0.49 -6.48
CA PHE A 164 -7.54 0.30 -5.50
C PHE A 164 -8.66 1.06 -6.21
N ILE A 165 -9.85 1.01 -5.62
CA ILE A 165 -11.05 1.68 -6.09
C ILE A 165 -11.58 2.47 -4.91
N THR A 166 -11.84 3.76 -5.07
CA THR A 166 -12.38 4.59 -3.99
C THR A 166 -13.65 5.25 -4.43
N GLU A 167 -14.70 5.14 -3.61
CA GLU A 167 -15.92 5.90 -3.83
C GLU A 167 -15.84 7.33 -3.29
N ASP A 168 -14.76 7.63 -2.58
CA ASP A 168 -14.67 8.80 -1.75
C ASP A 168 -14.09 10.01 -2.48
N TYR A 169 -14.13 11.16 -1.80
CA TYR A 169 -13.77 12.47 -2.28
C TYR A 169 -13.13 13.30 -1.17
N PRO A 170 -12.34 14.32 -1.53
CA PRO A 170 -11.77 15.23 -0.55
C PRO A 170 -12.82 15.85 0.39
N PRO A 171 -12.56 15.94 1.71
CA PRO A 171 -11.24 15.87 2.36
C PRO A 171 -10.81 14.47 2.83
N TYR A 172 -11.63 13.46 2.57
CA TYR A 172 -11.39 12.09 2.98
C TYR A 172 -10.33 11.46 2.06
N GLN A 173 -9.46 10.69 2.68
CA GLN A 173 -8.16 10.28 2.14
C GLN A 173 -7.99 8.78 2.28
N ASP A 174 -9.01 8.05 1.87
CA ASP A 174 -8.99 6.60 1.86
C ASP A 174 -7.76 6.09 1.14
N PHE A 175 -7.27 4.95 1.59
CA PHE A 175 -6.01 4.44 1.12
C PHE A 175 -5.96 2.92 1.14
N ALA A 176 -5.06 2.41 0.29
CA ALA A 176 -4.58 1.04 0.35
C ALA A 176 -3.12 1.02 0.76
N ALA A 177 -2.74 0.04 1.57
CA ALA A 177 -1.37 -0.15 2.00
C ALA A 177 -0.96 -1.62 2.02
N PHE A 178 0.35 -1.84 1.92
CA PHE A 178 1.01 -3.12 2.13
C PHE A 178 2.05 -2.96 3.23
N ILE A 179 2.04 -3.85 4.22
CA ILE A 179 2.89 -3.77 5.41
C ILE A 179 3.72 -5.04 5.52
N ILE A 180 5.00 -4.85 5.85
CA ILE A 180 5.96 -5.92 6.18
C ILE A 180 6.35 -5.74 7.64
N GLU A 181 6.10 -6.75 8.48
CA GLU A 181 6.48 -6.74 9.89
C GLU A 181 7.23 -8.03 10.23
N GLY A 182 8.37 -7.94 10.92
CA GLY A 182 9.12 -9.14 11.28
C GLY A 182 10.58 -8.87 11.63
N SER A 183 11.48 -9.70 11.12
CA SER A 183 12.92 -9.51 11.30
C SER A 183 13.76 -9.97 10.12
N TYR A 184 14.86 -9.25 9.89
CA TYR A 184 15.94 -9.64 8.99
C TYR A 184 17.05 -10.35 9.75
N SER A 185 17.58 -11.45 9.19
CA SER A 185 18.80 -12.10 9.68
C SER A 185 20.03 -11.51 9.00
N LEU A 186 20.96 -10.97 9.79
CA LEU A 186 22.11 -10.23 9.26
C LEU A 186 23.32 -11.14 8.99
N PRO A 187 24.15 -10.81 7.98
CA PRO A 187 25.44 -11.47 7.79
C PRO A 187 26.35 -11.26 9.01
N GLY A 188 26.82 -12.35 9.61
CA GLY A 188 27.63 -12.32 10.84
C GLY A 188 26.84 -12.59 12.13
N GLY A 189 25.54 -12.87 12.01
CA GLY A 189 24.66 -13.23 13.13
C GLY A 189 23.91 -12.02 13.70
N GLY A 190 22.78 -12.31 14.34
CA GLY A 190 21.86 -11.31 14.89
C GLY A 190 20.63 -11.07 13.99
N THR A 191 19.64 -10.40 14.59
CA THR A 191 18.36 -10.10 13.96
C THR A 191 18.07 -8.60 14.06
N LEU A 192 17.55 -8.02 12.98
CA LEU A 192 17.09 -6.63 12.94
C LEU A 192 15.56 -6.64 12.83
N PRO A 193 14.79 -6.08 13.79
CA PRO A 193 13.35 -5.94 13.61
C PRO A 193 13.06 -5.02 12.42
N VAL A 194 12.01 -5.36 11.67
CA VAL A 194 11.53 -4.58 10.53
C VAL A 194 10.05 -4.27 10.68
N TYR A 195 9.72 -3.03 10.37
CA TYR A 195 8.36 -2.56 10.13
C TYR A 195 8.44 -1.60 8.95
N GLU A 196 7.86 -1.98 7.81
CA GLU A 196 7.84 -1.18 6.60
C GLU A 196 6.41 -1.09 6.07
N GLU A 197 5.95 0.14 5.84
CA GLU A 197 4.62 0.41 5.30
C GLU A 197 4.74 1.06 3.93
N TYR A 198 4.07 0.48 2.94
CA TYR A 198 4.02 0.94 1.56
C TYR A 198 2.60 1.40 1.24
N ARG A 199 2.43 2.72 1.10
CA ARG A 199 1.16 3.31 0.62
C ARG A 199 1.03 3.07 -0.87
N LEU A 200 0.13 2.15 -1.24
CA LEU A 200 -0.11 1.75 -2.63
C LEU A 200 -0.85 2.86 -3.38
N ALA A 201 -1.98 3.28 -2.82
CA ALA A 201 -2.84 4.32 -3.37
C ALA A 201 -3.51 5.12 -2.27
N GLN A 202 -3.93 6.34 -2.61
CA GLN A 202 -4.65 7.25 -1.72
C GLN A 202 -5.54 8.20 -2.54
N VAL A 203 -6.68 8.62 -2.00
CA VAL A 203 -7.51 9.67 -2.63
C VAL A 203 -6.72 10.98 -2.73
N ALA A 204 -6.72 11.58 -3.91
CA ALA A 204 -6.02 12.82 -4.20
C ALA A 204 -6.67 14.00 -3.47
N LEU A 205 -5.90 14.68 -2.60
CA LEU A 205 -6.31 15.99 -2.12
C LEU A 205 -6.22 17.02 -3.27
N PRO A 206 -7.22 17.91 -3.44
CA PRO A 206 -7.08 19.02 -4.36
C PRO A 206 -5.90 19.84 -3.86
N GLU A 207 -4.89 20.07 -4.70
CA GLU A 207 -3.84 21.01 -4.34
C GLU A 207 -4.52 22.31 -3.93
N PRO A 208 -4.22 22.83 -2.73
CA PRO A 208 -4.93 24.02 -2.27
C PRO A 208 -4.62 25.12 -3.26
N ALA A 209 -5.68 25.74 -3.81
CA ALA A 209 -5.59 26.76 -4.87
C ALA A 209 -4.63 27.92 -4.52
N THR A 210 -4.22 28.05 -3.26
CA THR A 210 -3.08 28.84 -2.80
C THR A 210 -1.77 28.58 -3.54
N LEU A 211 -1.46 27.36 -4.00
CA LEU A 211 -0.24 27.12 -4.80
C LEU A 211 -0.32 27.81 -6.16
N VAL A 212 -1.48 27.73 -6.82
CA VAL A 212 -1.76 28.48 -8.06
C VAL A 212 -1.79 30.00 -7.79
N LEU A 213 -2.34 30.43 -6.65
CA LEU A 213 -2.39 31.84 -6.27
C LEU A 213 -1.00 32.42 -5.95
N VAL A 214 -0.14 31.68 -5.26
CA VAL A 214 1.25 32.08 -4.96
C VAL A 214 2.10 32.08 -6.23
N GLY A 215 1.95 31.05 -7.07
CA GLY A 215 2.62 30.99 -8.38
C GLY A 215 2.23 32.18 -9.28
N SER A 216 0.93 32.44 -9.44
CA SER A 216 0.42 33.55 -10.25
C SER A 216 0.77 34.92 -9.68
N GLY A 217 0.81 35.08 -8.35
CA GLY A 217 1.26 36.30 -7.67
C GLY A 217 2.72 36.64 -7.94
N LEU A 218 3.61 35.64 -7.97
CA LEU A 218 5.04 35.83 -8.29
C LEU A 218 5.25 36.25 -9.75
N PHE A 219 4.51 35.67 -10.70
CA PHE A 219 4.55 36.10 -12.11
C PHE A 219 3.98 37.51 -12.30
N GLY A 220 2.94 37.87 -11.56
CA GLY A 220 2.39 39.23 -11.55
C GLY A 220 3.41 40.29 -11.10
N LEU A 221 4.21 39.99 -10.08
CA LEU A 221 5.23 40.92 -9.56
C LEU A 221 6.45 41.05 -10.48
N ALA A 222 6.86 39.98 -11.17
CA ALA A 222 7.95 40.04 -12.14
C ALA A 222 7.61 40.87 -13.40
N GLY A 223 6.33 40.96 -13.78
CA GLY A 223 5.85 41.74 -14.92
C GLY A 223 5.89 43.26 -14.74
N PHE A 224 5.90 43.76 -13.51
CA PHE A 224 5.86 45.21 -13.23
C PHE A 224 7.24 45.90 -13.19
N GLY A 225 8.34 45.15 -13.28
CA GLY A 225 9.71 45.70 -13.15
C GLY A 225 10.29 46.38 -14.39
N ARG A 226 9.67 46.28 -15.58
CA ARG A 226 10.21 46.87 -16.82
C ARG A 226 9.38 48.05 -17.32
N ARG A 227 9.50 49.18 -16.65
CA ARG A 227 9.33 50.50 -17.28
C ARG A 227 9.97 51.58 -16.41
N ARG A 228 11.19 51.98 -16.77
CA ARG A 228 11.59 53.39 -16.90
C ARG A 228 12.99 53.51 -17.50
N LYS A 229 13.00 54.15 -18.68
CA LYS A 229 14.00 54.97 -19.36
C LYS A 229 15.47 54.76 -19.03
#